data_AF-A0AAU3QUQ7-F1
#
_entry.id   AF-A0AAU3QUQ7-F1
#
_cell.length_a   1.000
_cell.length_b   1.000
_cell.length_c   1.000
_cell.angle_alpha   90.00
_cell.angle_beta   90.00
_cell.angle_gamma   90.00
#
_symmetry.space_group_name_H-M   'P 1'
#
loop_
_entity.id
_entity.type
_entity.pdbx_description
1 polymer ?
#
loop_
_entity_poly.entity_id
_entity_poly.type
_entity_poly.pdbx_seq_one_letter_code
_entity_poly.pdbx_strand_id
1 'polypeptide(L)'
;MAKLVKATDGFSGALAATGLTNADGEALSFSPHDFRRIFVTDAIMNGLPPHIAQGICGHKSIDTTIGYKAVYPAETIETHRAFITRRRASRPG
;
A
#
# COMPACT_ATOMS: atom_id res chain seq x y z
N MET A 1 23.48 -1.23 -36.88
CA MET A 1 23.64 0.11 -36.27
C MET A 1 22.71 0.20 -35.07
N ALA A 2 23.22 -0.16 -33.89
CA ALA A 2 22.48 -0.12 -32.64
C ALA A 2 22.15 1.33 -32.29
N LYS A 3 20.86 1.68 -32.19
CA LYS A 3 20.43 2.99 -31.71
C LYS A 3 20.78 3.11 -30.22
N LEU A 4 21.84 3.86 -29.97
CA LEU A 4 22.02 4.81 -28.87
C LEU A 4 20.99 4.66 -27.72
N VAL A 5 21.33 3.88 -26.69
CA VAL A 5 20.70 3.97 -25.37
C VAL A 5 21.08 5.35 -24.82
N LYS A 6 20.19 6.32 -24.99
CA LYS A 6 20.36 7.69 -24.49
C LYS A 6 19.79 7.72 -23.06
N ALA A 7 20.67 8.02 -22.09
CA ALA A 7 20.40 8.42 -20.71
C ALA A 7 19.27 7.66 -19.99
N THR A 8 19.59 6.58 -19.29
CA THR A 8 18.63 5.96 -18.35
C THR A 8 18.88 6.49 -16.95
N ASP A 9 18.32 7.65 -16.66
CA ASP A 9 18.43 8.32 -15.38
C ASP A 9 17.78 7.46 -14.27
N GLY A 10 18.53 7.24 -13.19
CA GLY A 10 18.09 6.70 -11.89
C GLY A 10 17.15 5.48 -11.93
N PHE A 11 15.84 5.74 -11.93
CA PHE A 11 14.79 4.75 -11.67
C PHE A 11 14.33 3.96 -12.90
N SER A 12 14.17 4.61 -14.06
CA SER A 12 13.74 3.92 -15.28
C SER A 12 14.79 2.93 -15.78
N GLY A 13 16.07 3.26 -15.60
CA GLY A 13 17.18 2.34 -15.87
C GLY A 13 17.17 1.12 -14.94
N ALA A 14 16.96 1.35 -13.64
CA ALA A 14 16.83 0.27 -12.67
C ALA A 14 15.65 -0.66 -12.99
N LEU A 15 14.50 -0.10 -13.39
CA LEU A 15 13.33 -0.88 -13.77
C LEU A 15 13.59 -1.70 -15.04
N ALA A 16 14.21 -1.11 -16.07
CA ALA A 16 14.58 -1.83 -17.29
C ALA A 16 15.57 -2.98 -17.00
N ALA A 17 16.50 -2.80 -16.07
CA ALA A 17 17.46 -3.82 -15.68
C ALA A 17 16.82 -5.05 -15.00
N THR A 18 15.60 -4.93 -14.48
CA THR A 18 14.88 -6.08 -13.89
C THR A 18 14.40 -7.09 -14.93
N GLY A 19 14.26 -6.67 -16.21
CA GLY A 19 13.71 -7.51 -17.28
C GLY A 19 12.25 -7.93 -17.08
N LEU A 20 11.52 -7.33 -16.13
CA LEU A 20 10.13 -7.68 -15.85
C LEU A 20 9.19 -7.17 -16.95
N THR A 21 8.25 -8.03 -17.36
CA THR A 21 7.23 -7.73 -18.36
C THR A 21 5.83 -7.97 -17.82
N ASN A 22 4.81 -7.37 -18.44
CA ASN A 22 3.42 -7.73 -18.23
C ASN A 22 3.08 -9.07 -18.91
N ALA A 23 1.81 -9.48 -18.81
CA ALA A 23 1.32 -10.73 -19.38
C ALA A 23 1.41 -10.78 -20.93
N ASP A 24 1.42 -9.62 -21.58
CA ASP A 24 1.54 -9.48 -23.04
C ASP A 24 3.00 -9.39 -23.51
N GLY A 25 3.97 -9.45 -22.59
CA GLY A 25 5.40 -9.38 -22.88
C GLY A 25 5.97 -7.97 -23.01
N GLU A 26 5.19 -6.93 -22.68
CA GLU A 26 5.64 -5.54 -22.72
C GLU A 26 6.37 -5.16 -21.43
N ALA A 27 7.37 -4.28 -21.53
CA ALA A 27 8.13 -3.81 -20.37
C ALA A 27 7.23 -3.09 -19.37
N LEU A 28 7.41 -3.36 -18.08
CA LEU A 28 6.64 -2.70 -17.03
C LEU A 28 7.00 -1.21 -16.95
N SER A 29 5.96 -0.37 -16.90
CA SER A 29 6.09 1.07 -16.66
C SER A 29 5.56 1.38 -15.27
N PHE A 30 6.48 1.71 -14.36
CA PHE A 30 6.14 2.17 -13.02
C PHE A 30 6.68 3.58 -12.79
N SER A 31 6.03 4.27 -11.86
CA SER A 31 6.56 5.46 -11.21
C SER A 31 6.90 5.14 -9.74
N PRO A 32 7.76 5.94 -9.08
CA PRO A 32 7.99 5.81 -7.63
C PRO A 32 6.70 5.87 -6.79
N HIS A 33 5.68 6.59 -7.29
CA HIS A 33 4.38 6.67 -6.64
C HIS A 33 3.69 5.30 -6.57
N ASP A 34 3.82 4.47 -7.61
CA ASP A 34 3.18 3.15 -7.64
C ASP A 34 3.76 2.21 -6.57
N PHE A 35 5.06 2.27 -6.33
CA PHE A 35 5.71 1.53 -5.24
C PHE A 35 5.19 1.95 -3.87
N ARG A 36 4.98 3.26 -3.64
CA ARG A 36 4.34 3.74 -2.41
C ARG A 36 2.92 3.16 -2.28
N ARG A 37 2.13 3.16 -3.34
CA ARG A 37 0.75 2.62 -3.31
C ARG A 37 0.74 1.13 -2.95
N ILE A 38 1.61 0.34 -3.58
CA ILE A 38 1.74 -1.10 -3.33
C ILE A 38 2.14 -1.35 -1.89
N PHE A 39 3.21 -0.70 -1.42
CA PHE A 39 3.72 -0.85 -0.06
C PHE A 39 2.67 -0.51 1.01
N VAL A 40 1.99 0.63 0.87
CA VAL A 40 1.02 1.08 1.88
C VAL A 40 -0.21 0.18 1.91
N THR A 41 -0.69 -0.26 0.75
CA THR A 41 -1.81 -1.19 0.67
C THR A 41 -1.46 -2.50 1.35
N ASP A 42 -0.31 -3.10 1.00
CA ASP A 42 0.12 -4.37 1.56
C ASP A 42 0.33 -4.29 3.08
N ALA A 43 1.02 -3.26 3.56
CA ALA A 43 1.24 -3.08 5.00
C ALA A 43 -0.08 -2.96 5.77
N ILE A 44 -1.03 -2.16 5.27
CA ILE A 44 -2.34 -1.97 5.92
C ILE A 44 -3.18 -3.25 5.88
N MET A 45 -3.13 -4.00 4.78
CA MET A 45 -3.83 -5.27 4.64
C MET A 45 -3.26 -6.35 5.57
N ASN A 46 -1.97 -6.27 5.90
CA ASN A 46 -1.29 -7.15 6.86
C ASN A 46 -1.30 -6.62 8.31
N GLY A 47 -2.19 -5.67 8.61
CA GLY A 47 -2.47 -5.25 9.99
C GLY A 47 -1.75 -4.00 10.47
N LEU A 48 -1.01 -3.30 9.61
CA LEU A 48 -0.47 -1.98 9.96
C LEU A 48 -1.63 -0.98 10.15
N PRO A 49 -1.76 -0.33 11.33
CA PRO A 49 -2.79 0.68 11.52
C PRO A 49 -2.60 1.87 10.56
N PRO A 50 -3.67 2.40 9.93
CA PRO A 50 -3.56 3.47 8.93
C PRO A 50 -2.86 4.74 9.41
N HIS A 51 -2.96 5.10 10.69
CA HIS A 51 -2.28 6.28 11.23
C HIS A 51 -0.75 6.10 11.35
N ILE A 52 -0.26 4.86 11.52
CA ILE A 52 1.18 4.56 11.48
C ILE A 52 1.67 4.60 10.03
N ALA A 53 0.91 3.99 9.11
CA ALA A 53 1.20 4.07 7.67
C ALA A 53 1.25 5.52 7.17
N GLN A 54 0.35 6.39 7.68
CA GLN A 54 0.33 7.83 7.42
C GLN A 54 1.64 8.49 7.84
N GLY A 55 2.11 8.20 9.06
CA GLY A 55 3.38 8.70 9.59
C GLY A 55 4.58 8.28 8.74
N ILE A 56 4.64 6.99 8.35
CA ILE A 56 5.69 6.47 7.47
C ILE A 56 5.70 7.19 6.11
N CYS A 57 4.52 7.48 5.56
CA CYS A 57 4.41 8.14 4.26
C CYS A 57 4.53 9.67 4.32
N GLY A 58 4.59 10.26 5.51
CA GLY A 58 4.60 11.71 5.67
C GLY A 58 3.33 12.41 5.17
N HIS A 59 2.18 11.72 5.20
CA HIS A 59 0.92 12.28 4.72
C HIS A 59 0.35 13.29 5.73
N LYS A 60 0.01 14.50 5.25
CA LYS A 60 -0.56 15.57 6.08
C LYS A 60 -1.97 15.28 6.58
N SER A 61 -2.77 14.56 5.77
CA SER A 61 -4.11 14.10 6.16
C SER A 61 -4.15 12.58 6.19
N ILE A 62 -4.91 12.04 7.13
CA ILE A 62 -5.21 10.61 7.20
C ILE A 62 -6.07 10.16 6.01
N ASP A 63 -6.86 11.04 5.40
CA ASP A 63 -7.72 10.72 4.25
C ASP A 63 -6.90 10.21 3.05
N THR A 64 -5.70 10.75 2.85
CA THR A 64 -4.75 10.28 1.82
C THR A 64 -4.29 8.85 2.07
N THR A 65 -4.28 8.40 3.33
CA THR A 65 -3.85 7.06 3.71
C THR A 65 -5.01 6.08 3.79
N ILE A 66 -6.19 6.54 4.21
CA ILE A 66 -7.40 5.72 4.31
C ILE A 66 -7.80 5.16 2.93
N GLY A 67 -7.51 5.88 1.84
CA GLY A 67 -7.73 5.38 0.48
C GLY A 67 -7.03 4.05 0.14
N TYR A 68 -6.01 3.63 0.91
CA TYR A 68 -5.33 2.35 0.74
C TYR A 68 -5.95 1.20 1.54
N LYS A 69 -6.89 1.47 2.46
CA LYS A 69 -7.59 0.45 3.23
C LYS A 69 -8.85 0.01 2.50
N ALA A 70 -8.86 -1.22 1.98
CA ALA A 70 -10.12 -1.86 1.63
C ALA A 70 -10.84 -2.27 2.92
N VAL A 71 -11.98 -1.63 3.22
CA VAL A 71 -12.81 -1.99 4.37
C VAL A 71 -13.78 -3.08 3.93
N TYR A 72 -13.55 -4.32 4.39
CA TYR A 72 -14.46 -5.43 4.13
C TYR A 72 -15.55 -5.53 5.21
N PRO A 73 -16.80 -5.92 4.87
CA PRO A 73 -17.87 -6.06 5.86
C PRO A 73 -17.51 -6.97 7.04
N ALA A 74 -16.78 -8.06 6.78
CA ALA A 74 -16.33 -8.99 7.83
C ALA A 74 -15.41 -8.32 8.87
N GLU A 75 -14.46 -7.50 8.43
CA GLU A 75 -13.54 -6.77 9.32
C GLU A 75 -14.29 -5.76 10.19
N THR A 76 -15.30 -5.09 9.62
CA THR A 76 -16.15 -4.14 10.35
C THR A 76 -16.94 -4.87 11.45
N ILE A 77 -17.55 -6.01 11.11
CA ILE A 77 -18.32 -6.83 12.04
C ILE A 77 -17.43 -7.34 13.16
N GLU A 78 -16.25 -7.88 12.84
CA GLU A 78 -15.34 -8.45 13.84
C GLU A 78 -14.80 -7.37 14.78
N THR A 79 -14.40 -6.22 14.23
CA THR A 79 -13.94 -5.07 15.03
C THR A 79 -15.03 -4.59 15.98
N HIS A 80 -16.28 -4.50 15.50
CA HIS A 80 -17.41 -4.12 16.32
C HIS A 80 -17.70 -5.15 17.42
N ARG A 81 -17.70 -6.45 17.10
CA ARG A 81 -17.87 -7.53 18.08
C ARG A 81 -16.79 -7.49 19.15
N ALA A 82 -15.53 -7.37 18.76
CA ALA A 82 -14.40 -7.27 19.67
C ALA A 82 -14.54 -6.06 20.61
N PHE A 83 -15.02 -4.92 20.10
CA PHE A 83 -15.32 -3.74 20.93
C PHE A 83 -16.42 -4.03 21.97
N ILE A 84 -17.54 -4.64 21.57
CA ILE A 84 -18.63 -4.99 22.49
C ILE A 84 -18.16 -5.99 23.55
N THR A 85 -17.38 -7.00 23.17
CA THR A 85 -16.82 -7.99 24.11
C THR A 85 -15.94 -7.33 25.16
N ARG A 86 -14.99 -6.47 24.77
CA ARG A 86 -14.15 -5.71 25.72
C ARG A 86 -14.98 -4.89 26.70
N ARG A 87 -16.02 -4.22 26.21
CA ARG A 87 -16.93 -3.42 27.04
C ARG A 87 -17.78 -4.25 28.00
N ARG A 88 -18.18 -5.46 27.62
CA ARG A 88 -18.93 -6.37 28.51
C ARG A 88 -18.06 -6.87 29.65
N ALA A 89 -16.78 -7.15 29.39
CA ALA A 89 -15.83 -7.58 30.40
C ALA A 89 -15.57 -6.53 31.50
N SER A 90 -15.75 -5.24 31.19
CA SER A 90 -15.52 -4.14 32.13
C SER A 90 -16.77 -3.66 32.88
N ARG A 91 -17.87 -4.43 32.86
CA ARG A 91 -19.10 -4.03 33.56
C ARG A 91 -18.98 -4.34 35.05
N PRO A 92 -19.28 -3.38 35.96
CA PRO A 92 -19.46 -3.68 37.38
C PRO A 92 -20.61 -4.68 37.57
N GLY A 93 -20.41 -5.62 38.48
CA GLY A 93 -21.47 -6.53 38.95
C GLY A 93 -22.41 -5.87 39.93
#